data_AF-A0AAD9QZ87-F1
#
_entry.id   AF-A0AAD9QZ87-F1
#
_cell.length_a   1.000
_cell.length_b   1.000
_cell.length_c   1.000
_cell.angle_alpha   90.00
_cell.angle_beta   90.00
_cell.angle_gamma   90.00
#
_symmetry.space_group_name_H-M   'P 1'
#
loop_
_entity.id
_entity.type
_entity.pdbx_description
1 polymer ?
#
loop_
_entity_poly.entity_id
_entity_poly.type
_entity_poly.pdbx_seq_one_letter_code
_entity_poly.pdbx_strand_id
1 'polypeptide(L)'
;MPWLAASPDQKVIDMEFGYGLVEIKCPFTLRNLTPEEACADPNFYCHLVNGKPELKKDHPYYYQVQGQLGLTGLKWCDFVVFFQTGLIIQRIKFDELLWKSMIDKLTKFYQQHVMLEAIEQQ
;
A
#
# COMPACT_ATOMS: atom_id res chain seq x y z
N MET A 1 -14.74 -11.05 -7.86
CA MET A 1 -13.52 -11.69 -7.34
C MET A 1 -13.75 -12.02 -5.87
N PRO A 2 -14.40 -13.14 -5.51
CA PRO A 2 -14.71 -13.45 -4.11
C PRO A 2 -13.48 -13.81 -3.26
N TRP A 3 -12.33 -14.12 -3.88
CA TRP A 3 -11.12 -14.58 -3.19
C TRP A 3 -10.17 -13.45 -2.74
N LEU A 4 -10.49 -12.19 -3.01
CA LEU A 4 -9.69 -11.04 -2.58
C LEU A 4 -10.53 -10.06 -1.79
N ALA A 5 -9.97 -9.57 -0.69
CA ALA A 5 -10.54 -8.53 0.15
C ALA A 5 -9.42 -7.62 0.66
N ALA A 6 -9.78 -6.41 1.05
CA ALA A 6 -8.87 -5.49 1.71
C ALA A 6 -9.61 -4.68 2.76
N SER A 7 -8.89 -4.30 3.81
CA SER A 7 -9.35 -3.39 4.87
C SER A 7 -8.41 -2.20 4.88
N PRO A 8 -8.74 -1.08 4.21
CA PRO A 8 -7.98 0.16 4.36
C PRO A 8 -8.19 0.72 5.78
N ASP A 9 -7.22 1.50 6.28
CA ASP A 9 -7.36 2.13 7.59
C ASP A 9 -8.50 3.15 7.62
N GLN A 10 -8.66 3.94 6.55
CA GLN A 10 -9.75 4.90 6.44
C GLN A 10 -10.15 5.18 4.98
N LYS A 11 -11.45 5.44 4.76
CA LYS A 11 -11.96 6.06 3.53
C LYS A 11 -12.21 7.55 3.78
N VAL A 12 -11.76 8.39 2.84
CA VAL A 12 -11.80 9.85 2.95
C VAL A 12 -12.39 10.49 1.70
N ILE A 13 -12.73 11.78 1.79
CA ILE A 13 -13.15 12.61 0.66
C ILE A 13 -12.24 13.84 0.57
N ASP A 14 -11.77 14.10 -0.64
CA ASP A 14 -11.02 15.29 -1.04
C ASP A 14 -11.91 16.11 -1.98
N MET A 15 -11.94 17.43 -1.78
CA MET A 15 -12.82 18.33 -2.54
C MET A 15 -12.46 18.40 -4.03
N GLU A 16 -11.19 18.17 -4.37
CA GLU A 16 -10.68 18.18 -5.74
C GLU A 16 -10.66 16.76 -6.34
N PHE A 17 -10.26 15.76 -5.55
CA PHE A 17 -10.00 14.41 -6.05
C PHE A 17 -11.10 13.37 -5.71
N GLY A 18 -12.18 13.78 -5.03
CA GLY A 18 -13.30 12.91 -4.68
C GLY A 18 -12.94 11.89 -3.59
N TYR A 19 -13.53 10.69 -3.64
CA TYR A 19 -13.24 9.65 -2.65
C TYR A 19 -11.84 9.05 -2.83
N GLY A 20 -11.16 8.84 -1.71
CA GLY A 20 -9.87 8.16 -1.64
C GLY A 20 -9.72 7.34 -0.36
N LEU A 21 -8.52 6.79 -0.20
CA LEU A 21 -8.13 6.01 0.97
C LEU A 21 -7.03 6.71 1.77
N VAL A 22 -6.87 6.30 3.02
CA VAL A 22 -5.70 6.56 3.84
C VAL A 22 -5.20 5.22 4.38
N GLU A 23 -3.89 5.03 4.33
CA GLU A 23 -3.18 3.89 4.90
C GLU A 23 -2.01 4.41 5.75
N ILE A 24 -1.99 4.08 7.03
CA ILE A 24 -1.10 4.63 8.05
C ILE A 24 -0.12 3.55 8.50
N LYS A 25 1.18 3.87 8.46
CA LYS A 25 2.23 3.06 9.07
C LYS A 25 2.91 3.81 10.20
N CYS A 26 3.28 3.09 11.26
CA CYS A 26 3.97 3.62 12.43
C CYS A 26 5.26 2.80 12.67
N PRO A 27 6.44 3.22 12.15
CA PRO A 27 7.67 2.48 12.30
C PRO A 27 8.19 2.56 13.74
N PHE A 28 7.77 1.63 14.59
CA PHE A 28 8.02 1.67 16.03
C PHE A 28 9.50 1.83 16.40
N THR A 29 10.40 1.16 15.70
CA THR A 29 11.85 1.23 15.96
C THR A 29 12.48 2.56 15.55
N LEU A 30 11.89 3.26 14.58
CA LEU A 30 12.37 4.53 14.03
C LEU A 30 11.54 5.73 14.51
N ARG A 31 10.57 5.52 15.41
CA ARG A 31 9.54 6.51 15.81
C ARG A 31 10.08 7.86 16.30
N ASN A 32 11.32 7.90 16.78
CA ASN A 32 11.97 9.11 17.31
C ASN A 32 12.89 9.80 16.28
N LEU A 33 13.13 9.19 15.12
CA LEU A 33 13.85 9.81 14.02
C LEU A 33 12.95 10.76 13.26
N THR A 34 13.53 11.77 12.63
CA THR A 34 12.84 12.54 11.59
C THR A 34 12.54 11.65 10.36
N PRO A 35 11.53 12.00 9.55
CA PRO A 35 11.28 11.34 8.27
C PRO A 35 12.51 11.20 7.37
N GLU A 36 13.33 12.25 7.30
CA GLU A 36 14.54 12.31 6.47
C GLU A 36 15.63 11.38 7.00
N GLU A 37 15.86 11.36 8.32
CA GLU A 37 16.80 10.44 8.96
C GLU A 37 16.38 8.98 8.77
N ALA A 38 15.09 8.68 8.88
CA ALA A 38 14.58 7.33 8.63
C ALA A 38 14.81 6.88 7.18
N CYS A 39 14.70 7.81 6.21
CA CYS A 39 14.97 7.52 4.80
C CYS A 39 16.46 7.29 4.48
N ALA A 40 17.38 7.59 5.39
CA ALA A 40 18.79 7.25 5.24
C ALA A 40 19.07 5.76 5.53
N ASP A 41 18.17 5.06 6.22
CA ASP A 41 18.26 3.61 6.43
C ASP A 41 17.84 2.87 5.13
N PRO A 42 18.73 2.10 4.50
CA PRO A 42 18.40 1.35 3.29
C PRO A 42 17.31 0.29 3.52
N ASN A 43 17.07 -0.16 4.76
CA ASN A 43 16.03 -1.12 5.11
C ASN A 43 14.68 -0.46 5.38
N PHE A 44 14.61 0.86 5.53
CA PHE A 44 13.35 1.56 5.68
C PHE A 44 12.54 1.52 4.37
N TYR A 45 11.22 1.49 4.47
CA TYR A 45 10.36 1.32 3.30
C TYR A 45 10.18 2.60 2.46
N CYS A 46 10.58 3.76 2.98
CA CYS A 46 10.66 4.99 2.20
C CYS A 46 12.12 5.35 1.85
N HIS A 47 12.30 6.17 0.83
CA HIS A 47 13.57 6.79 0.45
C HIS A 47 13.39 8.26 0.10
N LEU A 48 14.49 9.03 -0.01
CA LEU A 48 14.44 10.40 -0.50
C LEU A 48 14.52 10.43 -2.03
N VAL A 49 13.52 11.02 -2.68
CA VAL A 49 13.50 11.32 -4.12
C VAL A 49 13.40 12.83 -4.26
N ASN A 50 14.41 13.47 -4.84
CA ASN A 50 14.48 14.93 -4.98
C ASN A 50 14.23 15.68 -3.65
N GLY A 51 14.76 15.14 -2.54
CA GLY A 51 14.60 15.72 -1.21
C GLY A 51 13.24 15.44 -0.54
N LYS A 52 12.37 14.65 -1.16
CA LYS A 52 11.07 14.28 -0.59
C LYS A 52 11.02 12.79 -0.22
N PRO A 53 10.57 12.42 0.98
CA PRO A 53 10.31 11.03 1.33
C PRO A 53 9.21 10.41 0.46
N GLU A 54 9.49 9.27 -0.15
CA GLU A 54 8.57 8.49 -0.97
C GLU A 54 8.66 7.00 -0.63
N LEU A 55 7.52 6.31 -0.60
CA LEU A 55 7.45 4.85 -0.48
C LEU A 55 8.10 4.20 -1.70
N LYS A 56 9.03 3.27 -1.44
CA LYS A 56 9.68 2.48 -2.48
C LYS A 56 8.65 1.68 -3.26
N LYS A 57 8.64 1.82 -4.60
CA LYS A 57 7.63 1.18 -5.48
C LYS A 57 7.70 -0.35 -5.49
N ASP A 58 8.84 -0.92 -5.13
CA ASP A 58 9.07 -2.36 -5.01
C ASP A 58 8.81 -2.90 -3.59
N HIS A 59 8.45 -2.04 -2.63
CA HIS A 59 8.14 -2.47 -1.27
C HIS A 59 6.73 -3.07 -1.16
N PRO A 60 6.50 -4.12 -0.34
CA PRO A 60 5.19 -4.75 -0.16
C PRO A 60 4.02 -3.79 0.16
N TYR A 61 4.27 -2.72 0.90
CA TYR A 61 3.24 -1.70 1.18
C TYR A 61 2.75 -0.97 -0.08
N TYR A 62 3.58 -0.82 -1.12
CA TYR A 62 3.13 -0.22 -2.38
C TYR A 62 2.11 -1.15 -3.07
N TYR A 63 2.39 -2.45 -3.09
CA TYR A 63 1.45 -3.45 -3.59
C TYR A 63 0.18 -3.55 -2.72
N GLN A 64 0.29 -3.38 -1.40
CA GLN A 64 -0.87 -3.33 -0.50
C GLN A 64 -1.82 -2.19 -0.90
N VAL A 65 -1.29 -0.98 -1.09
CA VAL A 65 -2.06 0.20 -1.51
C VAL A 65 -2.69 -0.01 -2.90
N GLN A 66 -1.92 -0.52 -3.87
CA GLN A 66 -2.45 -0.81 -5.21
C GLN A 66 -3.58 -1.86 -5.18
N GLY A 67 -3.45 -2.87 -4.31
CA GLY A 67 -4.50 -3.87 -4.09
C GLY A 67 -5.77 -3.27 -3.49
N GLN A 68 -5.65 -2.44 -2.46
CA GLN A 68 -6.77 -1.71 -1.87
C GLN A 68 -7.48 -0.82 -2.90
N LEU A 69 -6.74 -0.09 -3.73
CA LEU A 69 -7.29 0.75 -4.79
C LEU A 69 -7.98 -0.08 -5.87
N GLY A 70 -7.37 -1.18 -6.31
CA GLY A 70 -7.93 -2.09 -7.29
C GLY A 70 -9.25 -2.74 -6.84
N LEU A 71 -9.35 -3.13 -5.56
CA LEU A 71 -10.55 -3.76 -5.00
C LEU A 71 -11.67 -2.77 -4.70
N THR A 72 -11.34 -1.53 -4.30
CA THR A 72 -12.34 -0.50 -3.98
C THR A 72 -12.79 0.29 -5.21
N GLY A 73 -12.04 0.24 -6.32
CA GLY A 73 -12.26 1.06 -7.52
C GLY A 73 -11.85 2.53 -7.36
N LEU A 74 -11.27 2.90 -6.21
CA LEU A 74 -10.81 4.26 -5.93
C LEU A 74 -9.51 4.59 -6.66
N LYS A 75 -9.22 5.88 -6.84
CA LYS A 75 -8.14 6.33 -7.74
C LYS A 75 -6.87 6.78 -7.01
N TRP A 76 -6.95 6.99 -5.70
CA TRP A 76 -5.82 7.48 -4.91
C TRP A 76 -5.92 7.06 -3.44
N CYS A 77 -4.76 6.93 -2.82
CA CYS A 77 -4.58 6.68 -1.40
C CYS A 77 -3.51 7.63 -0.87
N ASP A 78 -3.76 8.30 0.25
CA ASP A 78 -2.72 9.00 1.00
C ASP A 78 -2.03 7.99 1.92
N PHE A 79 -0.81 7.60 1.54
CA PHE A 79 0.05 6.76 2.35
C PHE A 79 0.76 7.63 3.38
N VAL A 80 0.49 7.37 4.66
CA VAL A 80 0.96 8.16 5.79
C VAL A 80 1.95 7.34 6.60
N VAL A 81 3.08 7.94 6.94
CA VAL A 81 4.01 7.39 7.92
C VAL A 81 4.10 8.32 9.10
N PHE A 82 3.72 7.82 10.27
CA PHE A 82 3.68 8.59 11.50
C PHE A 82 4.95 8.38 12.33
N PHE A 83 5.65 9.48 12.61
CA PHE A 83 6.74 9.57 13.57
C PHE A 83 6.34 10.51 14.72
N GLN A 84 6.99 10.41 15.88
CA GLN A 84 6.78 11.38 16.96
C GLN A 84 7.30 12.77 16.61
N THR A 85 8.21 12.85 15.64
CA THR A 85 8.92 14.04 15.18
C THR A 85 8.29 14.65 13.91
N GLY A 86 7.37 13.96 13.24
CA GLY A 86 6.83 14.40 11.96
C GLY A 86 6.03 13.35 11.20
N LEU A 87 5.69 13.67 9.96
CA LEU A 87 4.88 12.83 9.07
C LEU A 87 5.52 12.73 7.69
N ILE A 88 5.40 11.55 7.07
CA ILE A 88 5.47 11.42 5.61
C ILE A 88 4.05 11.30 5.11
N ILE A 89 3.68 12.07 4.08
CA ILE A 89 2.41 11.91 3.37
C ILE A 89 2.71 11.85 1.88
N GLN A 90 2.41 10.71 1.27
CA GLN A 90 2.54 10.50 -0.17
C GLN A 90 1.19 10.07 -0.75
N ARG A 91 0.66 10.87 -1.67
CA ARG A 91 -0.51 10.48 -2.47
C ARG A 91 -0.08 9.49 -3.56
N ILE A 92 -0.49 8.24 -3.41
CA ILE A 92 -0.26 7.17 -4.37
C ILE A 92 -1.48 7.06 -5.28
N LYS A 93 -1.26 7.16 -6.59
CA LYS A 93 -2.31 6.98 -7.60
C LYS A 93 -2.43 5.50 -7.98
N PHE A 94 -3.64 5.10 -8.35
CA PHE A 94 -3.88 3.77 -8.89
C PHE A 94 -3.07 3.55 -10.18
N ASP A 95 -2.35 2.44 -10.24
CA ASP A 95 -1.59 1.97 -11.40
C ASP A 95 -2.29 0.75 -12.00
N GLU A 96 -2.98 0.97 -13.11
CA GLU A 96 -3.78 -0.07 -13.78
C GLU A 96 -2.92 -1.21 -14.34
N LEU A 97 -1.72 -0.90 -14.86
CA LEU A 97 -0.82 -1.90 -15.43
C LEU A 97 -0.26 -2.79 -14.32
N LEU A 98 0.14 -2.19 -13.20
CA LEU A 98 0.59 -2.92 -12.04
C LEU A 98 -0.53 -3.79 -11.45
N TRP A 99 -1.73 -3.23 -11.27
CA TRP A 99 -2.88 -3.98 -10.77
C TRP A 99 -3.23 -5.17 -11.66
N LYS A 100 -3.21 -5.00 -13.00
CA LYS A 100 -3.42 -6.09 -13.94
C LYS A 100 -2.38 -7.21 -13.76
N SER A 101 -1.10 -6.85 -13.61
CA SER A 101 -0.07 -7.85 -13.32
C SER A 101 -0.27 -8.53 -11.96
N MET A 102 -0.75 -7.81 -10.95
CA MET A 102 -0.98 -8.36 -9.61
C MET A 102 -2.14 -9.35 -9.62
N ILE A 103 -3.28 -8.98 -10.22
CA ILE A 103 -4.47 -9.83 -10.22
C ILE A 103 -4.20 -11.15 -10.96
N ASP A 104 -3.47 -11.12 -12.07
CA ASP A 104 -3.10 -12.33 -12.81
C ASP A 104 -2.28 -13.31 -11.94
N LYS A 105 -1.35 -12.79 -11.13
CA LYS A 105 -0.54 -13.60 -10.21
C LYS A 105 -1.36 -14.12 -9.03
N LEU A 106 -2.18 -13.27 -8.42
CA LEU A 106 -3.03 -13.62 -7.28
C LEU A 106 -4.09 -14.65 -7.66
N THR A 107 -4.70 -14.52 -8.84
CA THR A 107 -5.68 -15.50 -9.35
C THR A 107 -5.04 -16.85 -9.60
N LYS A 108 -3.84 -16.89 -10.22
CA LYS A 108 -3.10 -18.15 -10.39
C LYS A 108 -2.77 -18.79 -9.05
N PHE A 109 -2.28 -18.01 -8.09
CA PHE A 109 -1.98 -18.51 -6.75
C PHE A 109 -3.22 -19.12 -6.09
N TYR A 110 -4.34 -18.39 -6.11
CA TYR A 110 -5.61 -18.87 -5.54
C TYR A 110 -6.07 -20.18 -6.20
N GLN A 111 -6.08 -20.25 -7.54
CA GLN A 111 -6.54 -21.41 -8.28
C GLN A 111 -5.64 -22.65 -8.06
N GLN A 112 -4.33 -22.46 -7.97
CA GLN A 112 -3.36 -23.54 -7.93
C GLN A 112 -3.04 -24.05 -6.53
N HIS A 113 -3.28 -23.26 -5.48
CA HIS A 113 -2.87 -23.63 -4.12
C HIS A 113 -4.06 -23.57 -3.16
N VAL A 114 -4.80 -22.46 -3.15
CA VAL A 114 -5.88 -22.27 -2.17
C VAL A 114 -7.14 -23.08 -2.51
N MET A 115 -7.54 -23.05 -3.79
CA MET A 115 -8.76 -23.73 -4.22
C MET A 115 -8.60 -25.25 -4.22
N LEU A 116 -7.43 -25.77 -4.63
CA LEU A 116 -7.17 -27.21 -4.64
C LEU A 116 -7.13 -27.78 -3.21
N GLU A 117 -6.45 -27.12 -2.28
CA GLU A 117 -6.44 -27.53 -0.86
C GLU A 117 -7.85 -27.50 -0.24
N ALA A 118 -8.68 -26.52 -0.59
CA ALA A 118 -10.06 -26.43 -0.10
C ALA A 118 -10.97 -27.56 -0.62
N ILE A 119 -10.67 -28.12 -1.79
CA ILE A 119 -11.40 -29.25 -2.37
C ILE A 119 -10.89 -30.58 -1.81
N GLU A 120 -9.59 -30.70 -1.53
CA GLU A 120 -9.00 -31.91 -0.92
C GLU A 120 -9.38 -32.10 0.56
N GLN A 121 -9.84 -31.04 1.24
CA GLN A 121 -10.31 -31.08 2.63
C GLN A 121 -11.82 -31.30 2.78
N GLN A 122 -12.55 -31.54 1.68
CA GLN A 122 -13.98 -31.93 1.65
C GLN A 122 -14.15 -33.42 1.38
#